data_AF-A0A958AN79-F1
#
_entry.id   AF-A0A958AN79-F1
#
_cell.length_a   1.000
_cell.length_b   1.000
_cell.length_c   1.000
_cell.angle_alpha   90.00
_cell.angle_beta   90.00
_cell.angle_gamma   90.00
#
_symmetry.space_group_name_H-M   'P 1'
#
loop_
_entity.id
_entity.type
_entity.pdbx_description
1 polymer ?
#
loop_
_entity_poly.entity_id
_entity_poly.type
_entity_poly.pdbx_seq_one_letter_code
_entity_poly.pdbx_strand_id
1 'polypeptide(L)'
;MSDKIINTFQQRRQLEQAFSDLATTTTDGDLREAAKSIVHTFDAAQVLAALLKRLDSPSSQVRGGLGHIAGLLDPEAVLPALRNVAANRGLTPQARLTAASIAHRYLGTELPHVLLADLNDTEEIAFQSLREALDEARHNRHVLLEYVMQMQEHPEEIAWMVMGMLERVVPEERVELLRLIAQDQRAAVAKGALNNLESLALSGTMGAARALHTLRSALADELATQAERSERKARFGGHAYTPPATDGWRALLSSADPNGSQSVWLLRAPEQSEHSGVLLGFVHNELLGLTHFFGAETLDKTLLPQAAPLGHPVTVTMDNGHKAAMLEVPFDFGRWLLAAALATRRKL
;
A
#
# COMPACT_ATOMS: atom_id res chain seq x y z
N MET A 1 -9.84 5.34 49.16
CA MET A 1 -10.61 4.77 48.04
C MET A 1 -10.41 5.52 46.71
N SER A 2 -10.06 6.81 46.72
CA SER A 2 -9.72 7.60 45.51
C SER A 2 -8.50 7.05 44.73
N ASP A 3 -7.41 6.71 45.42
CA ASP A 3 -6.16 6.28 44.76
C ASP A 3 -6.26 4.96 43.99
N LYS A 4 -7.07 3.99 44.46
CA LYS A 4 -7.29 2.72 43.73
C LYS A 4 -8.04 2.93 42.41
N ILE A 5 -9.01 3.85 42.39
CA ILE A 5 -9.81 4.14 41.20
C ILE A 5 -8.95 4.87 40.16
N ILE A 6 -8.15 5.85 40.56
CA ILE A 6 -7.26 6.60 39.66
C ILE A 6 -6.21 5.67 39.02
N ASN A 7 -5.62 4.76 39.81
CA ASN A 7 -4.64 3.79 39.32
C ASN A 7 -5.25 2.80 38.31
N THR A 8 -6.51 2.39 38.53
CA THR A 8 -7.22 1.45 37.64
C THR A 8 -7.56 2.10 36.29
N PHE A 9 -7.94 3.38 36.27
CA PHE A 9 -8.17 4.13 35.03
C PHE A 9 -6.89 4.37 34.24
N GLN A 10 -5.78 4.70 34.91
CA GLN A 10 -4.48 4.85 34.25
C GLN A 10 -3.99 3.52 33.65
N GLN A 11 -4.08 2.42 34.39
CA GLN A 11 -3.71 1.10 33.88
C GLN A 11 -4.53 0.69 32.65
N ARG A 12 -5.85 0.94 32.67
CA ARG A 12 -6.70 0.65 31.50
C ARG A 12 -6.34 1.49 30.29
N ARG A 13 -6.03 2.78 30.48
CA ARG A 13 -5.59 3.65 29.38
C ARG A 13 -4.23 3.21 28.83
N GLN A 14 -3.29 2.82 29.69
CA GLN A 14 -2.00 2.27 29.29
C GLN A 14 -2.15 0.97 28.49
N LEU A 15 -3.05 0.08 28.92
CA LEU A 15 -3.38 -1.14 28.18
C LEU A 15 -3.97 -0.81 26.80
N GLU A 16 -4.92 0.13 26.73
CA GLU A 16 -5.51 0.54 25.46
C GLU A 16 -4.48 1.16 24.50
N GLN A 17 -3.54 1.94 25.03
CA GLN A 17 -2.42 2.48 24.27
C GLN A 17 -1.49 1.37 23.78
N ALA A 18 -1.07 0.45 24.65
CA ALA A 18 -0.16 -0.64 24.28
C ALA A 18 -0.73 -1.52 23.16
N PHE A 19 -2.03 -1.81 23.17
CA PHE A 19 -2.69 -2.50 22.05
C PHE A 19 -2.77 -1.66 20.77
N SER A 20 -2.85 -0.33 20.89
CA SER A 20 -2.85 0.58 19.74
C SER A 20 -1.45 0.66 19.11
N ASP A 21 -0.40 0.60 19.94
CA ASP A 21 1.00 0.61 19.52
C ASP A 21 1.38 -0.69 18.75
N LEU A 22 0.60 -1.77 18.85
CA LEU A 22 0.81 -2.95 17.99
C LEU A 22 0.72 -2.57 16.49
N ALA A 23 -0.13 -1.60 16.13
CA ALA A 23 -0.31 -1.17 14.75
C ALA A 23 0.91 -0.42 14.17
N THR A 24 1.84 0.04 15.02
CA THR A 24 3.02 0.81 14.59
C THR A 24 4.29 -0.04 14.50
N THR A 25 4.21 -1.33 14.87
CA THR A 25 5.33 -2.26 14.74
C THR A 25 5.60 -2.59 13.27
N THR A 26 6.88 -2.55 12.88
CA THR A 26 7.31 -2.73 11.49
C THR A 26 7.89 -4.12 11.20
N THR A 27 8.24 -4.88 12.24
CA THR A 27 8.74 -6.26 12.10
C THR A 27 7.96 -7.23 12.97
N ASP A 28 7.93 -8.50 12.57
CA ASP A 28 7.35 -9.61 13.33
C ASP A 28 8.08 -9.85 14.66
N GLY A 29 9.39 -9.57 14.71
CA GLY A 29 10.17 -9.60 15.95
C GLY A 29 9.68 -8.55 16.97
N ASP A 30 9.51 -7.31 16.51
CA ASP A 30 9.01 -6.21 17.35
C ASP A 30 7.58 -6.47 17.83
N LEU A 31 6.74 -7.04 16.95
CA LEU A 31 5.37 -7.42 17.27
C LEU A 31 5.31 -8.48 18.38
N ARG A 32 6.18 -9.50 18.33
CA ARG A 32 6.28 -10.52 19.38
C ARG A 32 6.75 -9.96 20.71
N GLU A 33 7.75 -9.08 20.70
CA GLU A 33 8.24 -8.44 21.93
C GLU A 33 7.19 -7.51 22.54
N ALA A 34 6.47 -6.74 21.71
CA ALA A 34 5.34 -5.93 22.18
C ALA A 34 4.24 -6.79 22.81
N ALA A 35 3.88 -7.92 22.18
CA ALA A 35 2.91 -8.87 22.73
C ALA A 35 3.34 -9.46 24.09
N LYS A 36 4.62 -9.85 24.22
CA LYS A 36 5.18 -10.32 25.50
C LYS A 36 5.12 -9.24 26.57
N SER A 37 5.48 -8.00 26.23
CA SER A 37 5.43 -6.88 27.16
C SER A 37 4.00 -6.66 27.68
N ILE A 38 2.99 -6.72 26.82
CA ILE A 38 1.59 -6.56 27.22
C ILE A 38 1.19 -7.65 28.23
N VAL A 39 1.47 -8.91 27.95
CA VAL A 39 1.09 -10.03 28.84
C VAL A 39 1.85 -10.00 30.16
N HIS A 40 3.10 -9.55 30.17
CA HIS A 40 3.90 -9.43 31.40
C HIS A 40 3.50 -8.23 32.27
N THR A 41 3.06 -7.12 31.67
CA THR A 41 2.77 -5.88 32.40
C THR A 41 1.35 -5.83 32.98
N PHE A 42 0.38 -6.46 32.33
CA PHE A 42 -1.04 -6.32 32.67
C PHE A 42 -1.67 -7.62 33.16
N ASP A 43 -2.78 -7.51 33.89
CA ASP A 43 -3.54 -8.66 34.38
C ASP A 43 -4.15 -9.46 33.21
N ALA A 44 -4.03 -10.79 33.28
CA ALA A 44 -4.43 -11.70 32.20
C ALA A 44 -5.91 -11.57 31.80
N ALA A 45 -6.82 -11.32 32.76
CA ALA A 45 -8.24 -11.15 32.46
C ALA A 45 -8.51 -9.80 31.76
N GLN A 46 -7.78 -8.75 32.13
CA GLN A 46 -7.85 -7.45 31.46
C GLN A 46 -7.31 -7.53 30.02
N VAL A 47 -6.19 -8.23 29.82
CA VAL A 47 -5.60 -8.47 28.50
C VAL A 47 -6.56 -9.27 27.61
N LEU A 48 -7.14 -10.37 28.13
CA LEU A 48 -8.12 -11.15 27.39
C LEU A 48 -9.33 -10.30 27.00
N ALA A 49 -9.90 -9.51 27.91
CA ALA A 49 -11.02 -8.62 27.61
C ALA A 49 -10.65 -7.56 26.55
N ALA A 50 -9.44 -7.02 26.59
CA ALA A 50 -8.94 -6.05 25.61
C ALA A 50 -8.70 -6.67 24.23
N LEU A 51 -8.24 -7.93 24.18
CA LEU A 51 -8.06 -8.73 22.98
C LEU A 51 -9.40 -8.98 22.30
N LEU A 52 -10.40 -9.49 23.03
CA LEU A 52 -11.71 -9.83 22.46
C LEU A 52 -12.41 -8.61 21.85
N LYS A 53 -12.23 -7.42 22.46
CA LYS A 53 -12.76 -6.15 21.94
C LYS A 53 -12.13 -5.69 20.62
N ARG A 54 -10.98 -6.25 20.24
CA ARG A 54 -10.20 -5.83 19.07
C ARG A 54 -10.15 -6.87 17.96
N LEU A 55 -10.89 -7.98 18.08
CA LEU A 55 -10.95 -9.01 17.04
C LEU A 55 -11.50 -8.47 15.72
N ASP A 56 -12.29 -7.39 15.76
CA ASP A 56 -12.76 -6.68 14.56
C ASP A 56 -11.75 -5.66 14.01
N SER A 57 -10.49 -5.70 14.46
CA SER A 57 -9.49 -4.72 14.03
C SER A 57 -9.18 -4.85 12.54
N PRO A 58 -9.24 -3.74 11.78
CA PRO A 58 -8.96 -3.73 10.36
C PRO A 58 -7.49 -4.04 10.01
N SER A 59 -6.56 -3.75 10.93
CA SER A 59 -5.12 -3.93 10.74
C SER A 59 -4.70 -5.39 10.92
N SER A 60 -4.02 -5.96 9.92
CA SER A 60 -3.48 -7.33 10.02
C SER A 60 -2.37 -7.41 11.05
N GLN A 61 -1.56 -6.35 11.17
CA GLN A 61 -0.53 -6.22 12.21
C GLN A 61 -1.13 -6.35 13.61
N VAL A 62 -2.22 -5.63 13.90
CA VAL A 62 -2.93 -5.75 15.17
C VAL A 62 -3.45 -7.18 15.36
N ARG A 63 -4.08 -7.79 14.35
CA ARG A 63 -4.58 -9.18 14.44
C ARG A 63 -3.46 -10.19 14.70
N GLY A 64 -2.30 -10.02 14.08
CA GLY A 64 -1.11 -10.83 14.35
C GLY A 64 -0.62 -10.67 15.80
N GLY A 65 -0.61 -9.43 16.30
CA GLY A 65 -0.30 -9.13 17.70
C GLY A 65 -1.30 -9.77 18.67
N LEU A 66 -2.60 -9.72 18.37
CA LEU A 66 -3.64 -10.42 19.15
C LEU A 66 -3.39 -11.93 19.18
N GLY A 67 -2.95 -12.52 18.06
CA GLY A 67 -2.56 -13.92 17.98
C GLY A 67 -1.38 -14.26 18.89
N HIS A 68 -0.31 -13.45 18.86
CA HIS A 68 0.83 -13.62 19.76
C HIS A 68 0.45 -13.48 21.23
N ILE A 69 -0.41 -12.51 21.57
CA ILE A 69 -0.93 -12.34 22.93
C ILE A 69 -1.74 -13.57 23.34
N ALA A 70 -2.65 -14.07 22.48
CA ALA A 70 -3.44 -15.25 22.75
C ALA A 70 -2.57 -16.48 23.04
N GLY A 71 -1.49 -16.68 22.28
CA GLY A 71 -0.55 -17.79 22.48
C GLY A 71 0.29 -17.70 23.77
N LEU A 72 0.30 -16.55 24.44
CA LEU A 72 1.01 -16.34 25.72
C LEU A 72 0.08 -16.39 26.94
N LEU A 73 -1.23 -16.30 26.73
CA LEU A 73 -2.24 -16.40 27.78
C LEU A 73 -2.63 -17.87 28.03
N ASP A 74 -3.31 -18.12 29.15
CA ASP A 74 -3.79 -19.46 29.50
C ASP A 74 -4.80 -19.99 28.45
N PRO A 75 -4.47 -21.09 27.73
CA PRO A 75 -5.35 -21.66 26.72
C PRO A 75 -6.73 -22.05 27.25
N GLU A 76 -6.84 -22.45 28.53
CA GLU A 76 -8.13 -22.84 29.14
C GLU A 76 -9.09 -21.64 29.26
N ALA A 77 -8.55 -20.43 29.38
CA ALA A 77 -9.34 -19.19 29.41
C ALA A 77 -9.60 -18.63 28.00
N VAL A 78 -8.59 -18.67 27.11
CA VAL A 78 -8.66 -18.03 25.79
C VAL A 78 -9.53 -18.82 24.82
N LEU A 79 -9.35 -20.14 24.73
CA LEU A 79 -10.01 -20.95 23.72
C LEU A 79 -11.55 -20.92 23.83
N PRO A 80 -12.17 -21.05 25.02
CA PRO A 80 -13.62 -20.91 25.15
C PRO A 80 -14.11 -19.52 24.75
N ALA A 81 -13.34 -18.47 25.06
CA ALA A 81 -13.70 -17.10 24.71
C ALA A 81 -13.67 -16.87 23.20
N LEU A 82 -12.64 -17.35 22.48
CA LEU A 82 -12.56 -17.28 21.03
C LEU A 82 -13.67 -18.10 20.36
N ARG A 83 -13.98 -19.28 20.91
CA ARG A 83 -15.10 -20.10 20.42
C ARG A 83 -16.43 -19.37 20.56
N ASN A 84 -16.67 -18.69 21.67
CA ASN A 84 -17.88 -17.90 21.88
C ASN A 84 -17.98 -16.73 20.88
N VAL A 85 -16.86 -16.07 20.57
CA VAL A 85 -16.84 -15.03 19.54
C VAL A 85 -17.16 -15.61 18.16
N ALA A 86 -16.48 -16.68 17.75
CA ALA A 86 -16.70 -17.32 16.45
C ALA A 86 -18.16 -17.79 16.26
N ALA A 87 -18.78 -18.31 17.32
CA ALA A 87 -20.17 -18.76 17.32
C ALA A 87 -21.21 -17.63 17.32
N ASN A 88 -20.83 -16.40 17.68
CA ASN A 88 -21.76 -15.31 17.86
C ASN A 88 -22.06 -14.60 16.52
N ARG A 89 -23.19 -14.98 15.90
CA ARG A 89 -23.69 -14.39 14.64
C ARG A 89 -24.04 -12.91 14.72
N GLY A 90 -24.16 -12.34 15.92
CA GLY A 90 -24.36 -10.89 16.11
C GLY A 90 -23.07 -10.07 16.00
N LEU A 91 -21.90 -10.72 15.97
CA LEU A 91 -20.61 -10.06 15.73
C LEU A 91 -20.29 -10.04 14.23
N THR A 92 -19.41 -9.13 13.85
CA THR A 92 -18.96 -9.00 12.46
C THR A 92 -18.30 -10.29 11.97
N PRO A 93 -18.43 -10.62 10.67
CA PRO A 93 -17.71 -11.73 10.06
C PRO A 93 -16.22 -11.71 10.37
N GLN A 94 -15.59 -10.53 10.30
CA GLN A 94 -14.18 -10.34 10.57
C GLN A 94 -13.78 -10.71 12.01
N ALA A 95 -14.56 -10.30 13.02
CA ALA A 95 -14.26 -10.67 14.40
C ALA A 95 -14.33 -12.20 14.59
N ARG A 96 -15.31 -12.84 13.96
CA ARG A 96 -15.52 -14.30 14.01
C ARG A 96 -14.41 -15.06 13.30
N LEU A 97 -14.02 -14.63 12.10
CA LEU A 97 -12.92 -15.19 11.32
C LEU A 97 -11.57 -14.99 12.02
N THR A 98 -11.34 -13.80 12.61
CA THR A 98 -10.13 -13.52 13.37
C THR A 98 -10.03 -14.44 14.59
N ALA A 99 -11.13 -14.64 15.32
CA ALA A 99 -11.16 -15.56 16.45
C ALA A 99 -10.82 -17.00 16.05
N ALA A 100 -11.39 -17.48 14.93
CA ALA A 100 -11.10 -18.80 14.39
C ALA A 100 -9.65 -18.94 13.91
N SER A 101 -9.13 -17.92 13.21
CA SER A 101 -7.75 -17.87 12.74
C SER A 101 -6.75 -17.89 13.90
N ILE A 102 -7.02 -17.14 14.99
CA ILE A 102 -6.17 -17.16 16.19
C ILE A 102 -6.18 -18.55 16.84
N ALA A 103 -7.37 -19.14 17.04
CA ALA A 103 -7.49 -20.48 17.62
C ALA A 103 -6.70 -21.52 16.81
N HIS A 104 -6.82 -21.47 15.49
CA HIS A 104 -6.10 -22.40 14.61
C HIS A 104 -4.60 -22.16 14.59
N ARG A 105 -4.16 -20.93 14.26
CA ARG A 105 -2.75 -20.63 13.99
C ARG A 105 -1.88 -20.50 15.24
N TYR A 106 -2.43 -19.98 16.33
CA TYR A 106 -1.65 -19.66 17.54
C TYR A 106 -1.91 -20.61 18.70
N LEU A 107 -3.11 -21.21 18.77
CA LEU A 107 -3.46 -22.19 19.81
C LEU A 107 -3.52 -23.64 19.28
N GLY A 108 -3.22 -23.85 18.00
CA GLY A 108 -3.20 -25.18 17.38
C GLY A 108 -4.54 -25.90 17.38
N THR A 109 -5.66 -25.18 17.54
CA THR A 109 -6.99 -25.76 17.68
C THR A 109 -7.93 -25.31 16.56
N GLU A 110 -8.40 -26.26 15.77
CA GLU A 110 -9.44 -26.01 14.78
C GLU A 110 -10.82 -25.89 15.45
N LEU A 111 -11.52 -24.79 15.17
CA LEU A 111 -12.90 -24.61 15.61
C LEU A 111 -13.86 -25.35 14.66
N PRO A 112 -14.99 -25.91 15.16
CA PRO A 112 -15.94 -26.61 14.31
C PRO A 112 -16.47 -25.74 13.16
N HIS A 113 -16.43 -26.24 11.93
CA HIS A 113 -16.87 -25.51 10.73
C HIS A 113 -18.31 -24.99 10.81
N VAL A 114 -19.20 -25.66 11.55
CA VAL A 114 -20.59 -25.23 11.76
C VAL A 114 -20.70 -23.83 12.39
N LEU A 115 -19.67 -23.39 13.12
CA LEU A 115 -19.63 -22.06 13.74
C LEU A 115 -19.40 -20.93 12.71
N LEU A 116 -18.88 -21.26 11.52
CA LEU A 116 -18.55 -20.31 10.46
C LEU A 116 -19.25 -20.67 9.14
N ALA A 117 -20.19 -21.63 9.15
CA ALA A 117 -20.83 -22.12 7.93
C ALA A 117 -21.61 -21.02 7.19
N ASP A 118 -22.10 -20.01 7.91
CA ASP A 118 -22.73 -18.81 7.38
C ASP A 118 -21.74 -17.75 6.86
N LEU A 119 -20.45 -17.90 7.14
CA LEU A 119 -19.36 -17.04 6.66
C LEU A 119 -18.62 -17.63 5.45
N ASN A 120 -18.99 -18.83 5.00
CA ASN A 120 -18.50 -19.43 3.75
C ASN A 120 -19.01 -18.69 2.49
N ASP A 121 -19.49 -17.46 2.65
CA ASP A 121 -19.78 -16.62 1.52
C ASP A 121 -18.47 -16.29 0.82
N THR A 122 -18.37 -16.65 -0.45
CA THR A 122 -17.13 -16.52 -1.25
C THR A 122 -16.64 -15.08 -1.25
N GLU A 123 -17.57 -14.13 -1.10
CA GLU A 123 -17.31 -12.70 -1.01
C GLU A 123 -16.58 -12.28 0.28
N GLU A 124 -16.85 -12.90 1.44
CA GLU A 124 -16.21 -12.51 2.69
C GLU A 124 -14.76 -13.02 2.77
N ILE A 125 -14.52 -14.22 2.22
CA ILE A 125 -13.17 -14.76 2.06
C ILE A 125 -12.37 -13.89 1.09
N ALA A 126 -12.98 -13.51 -0.04
CA ALA A 126 -12.36 -12.62 -1.02
C ALA A 126 -12.07 -11.22 -0.42
N PHE A 127 -12.99 -10.69 0.38
CA PHE A 127 -12.79 -9.42 1.07
C PHE A 127 -11.64 -9.48 2.07
N GLN A 128 -11.54 -10.56 2.84
CA GLN A 128 -10.44 -10.74 3.79
C GLN A 128 -9.08 -10.79 3.06
N SER A 129 -9.00 -11.47 1.92
CA SER A 129 -7.80 -11.48 1.07
C SER A 129 -7.45 -10.08 0.55
N LEU A 130 -8.44 -9.31 0.06
CA LEU A 130 -8.24 -7.92 -0.36
C LEU A 130 -7.70 -7.04 0.78
N ARG A 131 -8.25 -7.18 1.99
CA ARG A 131 -7.80 -6.43 3.17
C ARG A 131 -6.35 -6.76 3.53
N GLU A 132 -5.96 -8.02 3.44
CA GLU A 132 -4.58 -8.45 3.72
C GLU A 132 -3.62 -7.85 2.69
N ALA A 133 -3.97 -7.89 1.40
CA ALA A 133 -3.18 -7.24 0.35
C ALA A 133 -3.02 -5.72 0.58
N LEU A 134 -4.09 -5.02 0.98
CA LEU A 134 -4.04 -3.58 1.28
C LEU A 134 -3.19 -3.25 2.52
N ASP A 135 -3.19 -4.09 3.54
CA ASP A 135 -2.36 -3.87 4.74
C ASP A 135 -0.88 -4.17 4.46
N GLU A 136 -0.59 -5.25 3.74
CA GLU A 136 0.77 -5.59 3.32
C GLU A 136 1.37 -4.53 2.38
N ALA A 137 0.53 -3.95 1.51
CA ALA A 137 0.91 -2.87 0.60
C ALA A 137 1.49 -1.62 1.27
N ARG A 138 1.20 -1.42 2.56
CA ARG A 138 1.77 -0.31 3.36
C ARG A 138 3.29 -0.43 3.48
N HIS A 139 3.80 -1.67 3.48
CA HIS A 139 5.22 -1.97 3.60
C HIS A 139 5.81 -2.42 2.26
N ASN A 140 5.01 -3.12 1.43
CA ASN A 140 5.44 -3.62 0.13
C ASN A 140 4.39 -3.31 -0.95
N ARG A 141 4.53 -2.16 -1.62
CA ARG A 141 3.62 -1.74 -2.70
C ARG A 141 3.53 -2.74 -3.86
N HIS A 142 4.51 -3.64 -4.04
CA HIS A 142 4.50 -4.65 -5.09
C HIS A 142 3.31 -5.61 -4.97
N VAL A 143 2.83 -5.86 -3.75
CA VAL A 143 1.69 -6.75 -3.49
C VAL A 143 0.44 -6.29 -4.22
N LEU A 144 0.20 -4.97 -4.33
CA LEU A 144 -0.96 -4.46 -5.08
C LEU A 144 -0.79 -4.65 -6.59
N LEU A 145 0.45 -4.61 -7.10
CA LEU A 145 0.71 -4.89 -8.52
C LEU A 145 0.42 -6.36 -8.82
N GLU A 146 0.93 -7.27 -8.01
CA GLU A 146 0.65 -8.71 -8.14
C GLU A 146 -0.85 -9.00 -8.04
N TYR A 147 -1.54 -8.37 -7.08
CA TYR A 147 -2.98 -8.50 -6.90
C TYR A 147 -3.75 -8.08 -8.17
N VAL A 148 -3.42 -6.92 -8.75
CA VAL A 148 -4.06 -6.45 -9.99
C VAL A 148 -3.70 -7.32 -11.18
N MET A 149 -2.45 -7.82 -11.27
CA MET A 149 -2.05 -8.74 -12.33
C MET A 149 -2.83 -10.05 -12.27
N GLN A 150 -2.99 -10.65 -11.09
CA GLN A 150 -3.84 -11.84 -10.90
C GLN A 150 -5.29 -11.54 -11.27
N MET A 151 -5.83 -10.39 -10.86
CA MET A 151 -7.18 -9.97 -11.23
C MET A 151 -7.37 -9.80 -12.76
N GLN A 152 -6.31 -9.47 -13.50
CA GLN A 152 -6.33 -9.36 -14.96
C GLN A 152 -6.39 -10.72 -15.66
N GLU A 153 -5.94 -11.80 -15.01
CA GLU A 153 -6.03 -13.17 -15.53
C GLU A 153 -7.45 -13.75 -15.40
N HIS A 154 -8.31 -13.10 -14.62
CA HIS A 154 -9.69 -13.50 -14.40
C HIS A 154 -10.71 -12.69 -15.23
N PRO A 155 -11.95 -13.18 -15.38
CA PRO A 155 -13.04 -12.44 -16.02
C PRO A 155 -13.33 -11.06 -15.39
N GLU A 156 -13.98 -10.17 -16.13
CA GLU A 156 -14.24 -8.78 -15.69
C GLU A 156 -15.10 -8.70 -14.42
N GLU A 157 -15.96 -9.69 -14.19
CA GLU A 157 -16.83 -9.80 -13.01
C GLU A 157 -16.03 -9.83 -11.71
N ILE A 158 -14.82 -10.42 -11.73
CA ILE A 158 -13.93 -10.42 -10.56
C ILE A 158 -13.41 -9.01 -10.27
N ALA A 159 -13.08 -8.23 -11.30
CA ALA A 159 -12.66 -6.85 -11.10
C ALA A 159 -13.80 -5.97 -10.55
N TRP A 160 -15.03 -6.19 -11.02
CA TRP A 160 -16.22 -5.53 -10.47
C TRP A 160 -16.49 -5.94 -9.03
N MET A 161 -16.36 -7.22 -8.70
CA MET A 161 -16.44 -7.71 -7.32
C MET A 161 -15.40 -7.05 -6.42
N VAL A 162 -14.14 -6.97 -6.86
CA VAL A 162 -13.06 -6.28 -6.12
C VAL A 162 -13.38 -4.79 -5.92
N MET A 163 -13.83 -4.09 -6.97
CA MET A 163 -14.23 -2.68 -6.84
C MET A 163 -15.43 -2.48 -5.90
N GLY A 164 -16.41 -3.39 -5.92
CA GLY A 164 -17.53 -3.38 -4.97
C GLY A 164 -17.07 -3.63 -3.53
N MET A 165 -16.16 -4.58 -3.32
CA MET A 165 -15.56 -4.85 -2.01
C MET A 165 -14.77 -3.66 -1.46
N LEU A 166 -14.11 -2.86 -2.32
CA LEU A 166 -13.43 -1.63 -1.91
C LEU A 166 -14.37 -0.59 -1.29
N GLU A 167 -15.68 -0.66 -1.54
CA GLU A 167 -16.65 0.23 -0.89
C GLU A 167 -16.71 0.05 0.63
N ARG A 168 -16.27 -1.10 1.14
CA ARG A 168 -16.16 -1.42 2.57
C ARG A 168 -14.88 -0.92 3.23
N VAL A 169 -13.89 -0.48 2.44
CA VAL A 169 -12.57 -0.01 2.90
C VAL A 169 -12.61 1.49 3.16
N VAL A 170 -11.76 2.08 4.00
CA VAL A 170 -11.75 3.55 4.16
C VAL A 170 -11.28 4.25 2.87
N PRO A 171 -11.84 5.42 2.50
CA PRO A 171 -11.58 6.10 1.21
C PRO A 171 -10.11 6.22 0.82
N GLU A 172 -9.23 6.53 1.77
CA GLU A 172 -7.81 6.78 1.57
C GLU A 172 -7.06 5.53 1.09
N GLU A 173 -7.42 4.37 1.61
CA GLU A 173 -6.78 3.09 1.30
C GLU A 173 -7.20 2.55 -0.08
N ARG A 174 -8.36 2.97 -0.60
CA ARG A 174 -8.87 2.54 -1.91
C ARG A 174 -8.04 3.12 -3.06
N VAL A 175 -7.46 4.29 -2.86
CA VAL A 175 -6.90 5.13 -3.94
C VAL A 175 -5.84 4.39 -4.75
N GLU A 176 -4.89 3.73 -4.09
CA GLU A 176 -3.75 3.14 -4.78
C GLU A 176 -4.16 1.92 -5.61
N LEU A 177 -5.01 1.05 -5.05
CA LEU A 177 -5.51 -0.09 -5.81
C LEU A 177 -6.38 0.36 -6.99
N LEU A 178 -7.28 1.34 -6.79
CA LEU A 178 -8.06 1.92 -7.89
C LEU A 178 -7.18 2.58 -8.96
N ARG A 179 -6.07 3.21 -8.58
CA ARG A 179 -5.08 3.77 -9.53
C ARG A 179 -4.44 2.70 -10.40
N LEU A 180 -4.18 1.52 -9.84
CA LEU A 180 -3.65 0.39 -10.59
C LEU A 180 -4.72 -0.25 -11.48
N ILE A 181 -5.94 -0.46 -10.97
CA ILE A 181 -7.08 -0.99 -11.75
C ILE A 181 -7.45 -0.04 -12.90
N ALA A 182 -7.31 1.27 -12.73
CA ALA A 182 -7.55 2.24 -13.81
C ALA A 182 -6.65 2.04 -15.04
N GLN A 183 -5.55 1.28 -14.92
CA GLN A 183 -4.64 0.92 -16.01
C GLN A 183 -4.93 -0.47 -16.60
N ASP A 184 -6.05 -1.09 -16.24
CA ASP A 184 -6.47 -2.39 -16.79
C ASP A 184 -6.67 -2.32 -18.31
N GLN A 185 -6.32 -3.42 -19.01
CA GLN A 185 -6.46 -3.51 -20.46
C GLN A 185 -7.93 -3.56 -20.90
N ARG A 186 -8.83 -4.01 -20.02
CA ARG A 186 -10.28 -4.03 -20.24
C ARG A 186 -10.83 -2.63 -19.99
N ALA A 187 -11.20 -1.95 -21.07
CA ALA A 187 -11.67 -0.56 -21.03
C ALA A 187 -12.83 -0.31 -20.04
N ALA A 188 -13.75 -1.26 -19.89
CA ALA A 188 -14.87 -1.17 -18.96
C ALA A 188 -14.40 -1.13 -17.48
N VAL A 189 -13.45 -2.00 -17.13
CA VAL A 189 -12.86 -2.07 -15.78
C VAL A 189 -12.06 -0.81 -15.47
N ALA A 190 -11.18 -0.39 -16.39
CA ALA A 190 -10.39 0.82 -16.26
C ALA A 190 -11.26 2.07 -16.06
N LYS A 191 -12.34 2.19 -16.84
CA LYS A 191 -13.33 3.26 -16.72
C LYS A 191 -14.08 3.20 -15.39
N GLY A 192 -14.44 2.00 -14.92
CA GLY A 192 -15.06 1.78 -13.61
C GLY A 192 -14.19 2.30 -12.46
N ALA A 193 -12.89 1.97 -12.48
CA ALA A 193 -11.95 2.46 -11.47
C ALA A 193 -11.74 3.98 -11.54
N LEU A 194 -11.68 4.57 -12.74
CA LEU A 194 -11.63 6.02 -12.90
C LEU A 194 -12.86 6.73 -12.33
N ASN A 195 -14.05 6.18 -12.54
CA ASN A 195 -15.28 6.73 -11.96
C ASN A 195 -15.24 6.71 -10.42
N ASN A 196 -14.71 5.62 -9.84
CA ASN A 196 -14.50 5.53 -8.39
C ASN A 196 -13.49 6.56 -7.90
N LEU A 197 -12.36 6.74 -8.59
CA LEU A 197 -11.38 7.79 -8.27
C LEU A 197 -11.97 9.20 -8.41
N GLU A 198 -12.81 9.45 -9.41
CA GLU A 198 -13.54 10.72 -9.55
C GLU A 198 -14.44 10.96 -8.34
N SER A 199 -15.22 9.95 -7.93
CA SER A 199 -16.10 10.05 -6.75
C SER A 199 -15.31 10.39 -5.48
N LEU A 200 -14.17 9.70 -5.27
CA LEU A 200 -13.29 9.95 -4.11
C LEU A 200 -12.65 11.35 -4.15
N ALA A 201 -12.25 11.82 -5.33
CA ALA A 201 -11.69 13.16 -5.50
C ALA A 201 -12.74 14.25 -5.22
N LEU A 202 -13.99 14.03 -5.66
CA LEU A 202 -15.11 14.93 -5.40
C LEU A 202 -15.56 14.94 -3.93
N SER A 203 -15.31 13.86 -3.18
CA SER A 203 -15.54 13.81 -1.73
C SER A 203 -14.38 14.35 -0.89
N GLY A 204 -13.31 14.85 -1.53
CA GLY A 204 -12.18 15.48 -0.86
C GLY A 204 -11.04 14.55 -0.44
N THR A 205 -11.02 13.30 -0.89
CA THR A 205 -9.88 12.39 -0.66
C THR A 205 -8.67 12.88 -1.48
N MET A 206 -7.72 13.56 -0.83
CA MET A 206 -6.57 14.19 -1.51
C MET A 206 -5.77 13.23 -2.40
N GLY A 207 -5.63 11.97 -1.97
CA GLY A 207 -4.92 10.95 -2.75
C GLY A 207 -5.55 10.68 -4.11
N ALA A 208 -6.88 10.81 -4.24
CA ALA A 208 -7.60 10.53 -5.47
C ALA A 208 -7.35 11.59 -6.55
N ALA A 209 -7.33 12.88 -6.18
CA ALA A 209 -6.97 13.95 -7.11
C ALA A 209 -5.53 13.81 -7.63
N ARG A 210 -4.59 13.40 -6.76
CA ARG A 210 -3.23 13.03 -7.17
C ARG A 210 -3.23 11.84 -8.13
N ALA A 211 -3.98 10.79 -7.83
CA ALA A 211 -4.06 9.61 -8.69
C ALA A 211 -4.55 9.98 -10.10
N LEU A 212 -5.66 10.73 -10.21
CA LEU A 212 -6.19 11.25 -11.47
C LEU A 212 -5.15 12.06 -12.25
N HIS A 213 -4.42 12.95 -11.56
CA HIS A 213 -3.36 13.75 -12.17
C HIS A 213 -2.25 12.87 -12.78
N THR A 214 -1.76 11.87 -12.04
CA THR A 214 -0.71 10.97 -12.51
C THR A 214 -1.17 10.05 -13.65
N LEU A 215 -2.42 9.57 -13.60
CA LEU A 215 -2.99 8.66 -14.58
C LEU A 215 -3.12 9.29 -15.97
N ARG A 216 -3.32 10.60 -16.07
CA ARG A 216 -3.40 11.31 -17.36
C ARG A 216 -2.23 11.00 -18.31
N SER A 217 -1.04 10.74 -17.76
CA SER A 217 0.16 10.46 -18.57
C SER A 217 0.33 8.98 -18.92
N ALA A 218 -0.35 8.08 -18.21
CA ALA A 218 -0.20 6.63 -18.34
C ALA A 218 -1.34 5.96 -19.12
N LEU A 219 -2.52 6.61 -19.18
CA LEU A 219 -3.72 6.03 -19.79
C LEU A 219 -3.87 6.34 -21.28
N ALA A 220 -4.60 5.48 -21.99
CA ALA A 220 -5.04 5.73 -23.36
C ALA A 220 -5.83 7.05 -23.49
N ASP A 221 -5.81 7.67 -24.67
CA ASP A 221 -6.24 9.07 -24.85
C ASP A 221 -7.68 9.37 -24.38
N GLU A 222 -8.62 8.44 -24.58
CA GLU A 222 -10.00 8.59 -24.10
C GLU A 222 -10.06 8.66 -22.56
N LEU A 223 -9.40 7.71 -21.89
CA LEU A 223 -9.37 7.61 -20.44
C LEU A 223 -8.50 8.71 -19.81
N ALA A 224 -7.42 9.13 -20.47
CA ALA A 224 -6.62 10.29 -20.06
C ALA A 224 -7.45 11.59 -20.09
N THR A 225 -8.27 11.77 -21.13
CA THR A 225 -9.20 12.90 -21.25
C THR A 225 -10.29 12.83 -20.17
N GLN A 226 -10.73 11.64 -19.79
CA GLN A 226 -11.63 11.46 -18.66
C GLN A 226 -10.95 11.87 -17.34
N ALA A 227 -9.76 11.34 -17.03
CA ALA A 227 -9.01 11.66 -15.81
C ALA A 227 -8.76 13.17 -15.67
N GLU A 228 -8.39 13.84 -16.76
CA GLU A 228 -8.21 15.30 -16.78
C GLU A 228 -9.51 16.07 -16.48
N ARG A 229 -10.64 15.62 -17.04
CA ARG A 229 -11.96 16.21 -16.73
C ARG A 229 -12.33 16.01 -15.27
N SER A 230 -12.11 14.82 -14.72
CA SER A 230 -12.38 14.50 -13.32
C SER A 230 -11.51 15.33 -12.37
N GLU A 231 -10.21 15.52 -12.67
CA GLU A 231 -9.30 16.40 -11.92
C GLU A 231 -9.81 17.86 -11.95
N ARG A 232 -10.24 18.35 -13.12
CA ARG A 232 -10.81 19.70 -13.26
C ARG A 232 -12.09 19.87 -12.43
N LYS A 233 -12.98 18.88 -12.42
CA LYS A 233 -14.19 18.89 -11.58
C LYS A 233 -13.83 18.95 -10.10
N ALA A 234 -12.90 18.11 -9.64
CA ALA A 234 -12.44 18.10 -8.25
C ALA A 234 -11.85 19.47 -7.86
N ARG A 235 -11.06 20.09 -8.75
CA ARG A 235 -10.55 21.44 -8.56
C ARG A 235 -11.66 22.49 -8.40
N PHE A 236 -12.71 22.44 -9.22
CA PHE A 236 -13.87 23.33 -9.08
C PHE A 236 -14.64 23.09 -7.77
N GLY A 237 -14.63 21.85 -7.26
CA GLY A 237 -15.17 21.51 -5.94
C GLY A 237 -14.29 21.92 -4.76
N GLY A 238 -13.13 22.55 -4.99
CA GLY A 238 -12.19 22.95 -3.94
C GLY A 238 -11.17 21.89 -3.55
N HIS A 239 -11.14 20.74 -4.24
CA HIS A 239 -10.22 19.63 -3.98
C HIS A 239 -9.07 19.59 -4.99
N ALA A 240 -8.40 20.74 -5.14
CA ALA A 240 -7.29 20.88 -6.07
C ALA A 240 -6.05 20.11 -5.60
N TYR A 241 -5.47 19.29 -6.48
CA TYR A 241 -4.13 18.75 -6.29
C TYR A 241 -3.11 19.63 -7.01
N THR A 242 -2.06 20.04 -6.29
CA THR A 242 -0.90 20.73 -6.86
C THR A 242 0.29 19.77 -6.82
N PRO A 243 0.86 19.40 -7.97
CA PRO A 243 2.08 18.60 -8.01
C PRO A 243 3.21 19.30 -7.22
N PRO A 244 4.05 18.53 -6.51
CA PRO A 244 5.18 19.11 -5.78
C PRO A 244 6.15 19.80 -6.75
N ALA A 245 6.88 20.80 -6.23
CA ALA A 245 7.97 21.43 -6.95
C ALA A 245 9.05 20.39 -7.30
N THR A 246 9.76 20.64 -8.40
CA THR A 246 10.82 19.76 -8.89
C THR A 246 12.19 20.10 -8.29
N ASP A 247 12.23 20.89 -7.22
CA ASP A 247 13.47 21.29 -6.57
C ASP A 247 14.23 20.06 -6.04
N GLY A 248 15.54 20.04 -6.26
CA GLY A 248 16.40 18.92 -5.89
C GLY A 248 16.30 17.69 -6.82
N TRP A 249 15.40 17.69 -7.79
CA TRP A 249 15.39 16.69 -8.85
C TRP A 249 16.36 17.03 -9.98
N ARG A 250 16.97 15.99 -10.53
CA ARG A 250 17.90 16.07 -11.65
C ARG A 250 17.76 14.85 -12.56
N ALA A 251 18.32 14.93 -13.76
CA ALA A 251 18.25 13.85 -14.73
C ALA A 251 19.62 13.54 -15.33
N LEU A 252 19.91 12.25 -15.50
CA LEU A 252 21.07 11.75 -16.22
C LEU A 252 20.61 11.03 -17.48
N LEU A 253 21.36 11.18 -18.57
CA LEU A 253 21.06 10.56 -19.86
C LEU A 253 22.29 9.85 -20.43
N SER A 254 22.17 8.58 -20.80
CA SER A 254 23.26 7.88 -21.50
C SER A 254 23.37 8.31 -22.96
N SER A 255 24.50 8.00 -23.60
CA SER A 255 24.53 7.93 -25.06
C SER A 255 23.51 6.90 -25.57
N ALA A 256 23.02 7.12 -26.78
CA ALA A 256 22.22 6.12 -27.48
C ALA A 256 23.08 4.93 -27.87
N ASP A 257 22.56 3.72 -27.66
CA ASP A 257 23.16 2.50 -28.20
C ASP A 257 22.89 2.38 -29.72
N PRO A 258 23.50 1.42 -30.43
CA PRO A 258 23.26 1.21 -31.87
C PRO A 258 21.80 0.91 -32.24
N ASN A 259 20.97 0.51 -31.27
CA ASN A 259 19.55 0.25 -31.46
C ASN A 259 18.67 1.47 -31.13
N GLY A 260 19.28 2.62 -30.82
CA GLY A 260 18.58 3.85 -30.46
C GLY A 260 18.03 3.88 -29.03
N SER A 261 18.50 2.98 -28.16
CA SER A 261 18.07 2.94 -26.75
C SER A 261 18.93 3.85 -25.89
N GLN A 262 18.29 4.59 -24.99
CA GLN A 262 18.93 5.50 -24.04
C GLN A 262 18.44 5.23 -22.63
N SER A 263 19.37 5.11 -21.68
CA SER A 263 19.08 5.05 -20.26
C SER A 263 18.89 6.47 -19.72
N VAL A 264 17.76 6.69 -19.04
CA VAL A 264 17.42 7.95 -18.39
C VAL A 264 17.24 7.69 -16.90
N TRP A 265 17.97 8.41 -16.06
CA TRP A 265 17.83 8.32 -14.60
C TRP A 265 17.31 9.63 -14.05
N LEU A 266 16.20 9.57 -13.32
CA LEU A 266 15.65 10.67 -12.55
C LEU A 266 16.08 10.49 -11.10
N LEU A 267 16.75 11.49 -10.56
CA LEU A 267 17.40 11.41 -9.26
C LEU A 267 16.91 12.55 -8.36
N ARG A 268 16.69 12.25 -7.09
CA ARG A 268 16.52 13.25 -6.03
C ARG A 268 17.48 12.91 -4.91
N ALA A 269 18.40 13.83 -4.60
CA ALA A 269 19.28 13.65 -3.46
C ALA A 269 18.49 13.86 -2.15
N PRO A 270 18.79 13.11 -1.09
CA PRO A 270 18.16 13.34 0.20
C PRO A 270 18.59 14.70 0.78
N GLU A 271 17.68 15.35 1.51
CA GLU A 271 18.05 16.44 2.40
C GLU A 271 18.92 15.90 3.55
N GLN A 272 19.75 16.75 4.17
CA GLN A 272 20.97 16.40 4.93
C GLN A 272 20.84 15.39 6.09
N SER A 273 19.65 14.88 6.42
CA SER A 273 19.40 13.96 7.53
C SER A 273 18.43 12.80 7.22
N GLU A 274 18.04 12.57 5.96
CA GLU A 274 17.06 11.53 5.62
C GLU A 274 17.62 10.47 4.66
N HIS A 275 17.21 9.21 4.83
CA HIS A 275 17.40 8.14 3.83
C HIS A 275 16.29 8.22 2.76
N SER A 276 16.08 9.42 2.19
CA SER A 276 15.00 9.73 1.24
C SER A 276 15.50 9.98 -0.19
N GLY A 277 16.69 9.46 -0.52
CA GLY A 277 17.22 9.52 -1.87
C GLY A 277 16.36 8.71 -2.82
N VAL A 278 16.00 9.30 -3.96
CA VAL A 278 15.18 8.63 -4.98
C VAL A 278 16.00 8.46 -6.25
N LEU A 279 15.96 7.25 -6.82
CA LEU A 279 16.43 6.94 -8.15
C LEU A 279 15.31 6.24 -8.91
N LEU A 280 14.94 6.77 -10.07
CA LEU A 280 14.05 6.13 -11.03
C LEU A 280 14.78 6.05 -12.36
N GLY A 281 15.11 4.84 -12.81
CA GLY A 281 15.78 4.60 -14.06
C GLY A 281 14.83 3.97 -15.08
N PHE A 282 14.90 4.42 -16.33
CA PHE A 282 14.18 3.79 -17.43
C PHE A 282 14.99 3.80 -18.71
N VAL A 283 14.67 2.87 -19.62
CA VAL A 283 15.25 2.84 -20.96
C VAL A 283 14.21 3.30 -21.96
N HIS A 284 14.52 4.41 -22.63
CA HIS A 284 13.75 4.99 -23.71
C HIS A 284 14.29 4.48 -25.05
N ASN A 285 13.39 4.11 -25.94
CA ASN A 285 13.66 3.86 -27.35
C ASN A 285 12.57 4.55 -28.16
N GLU A 286 12.93 5.31 -29.20
CA GLU A 286 11.94 6.08 -29.99
C GLU A 286 10.91 5.17 -30.70
N LEU A 287 11.29 3.95 -31.07
CA LEU A 287 10.42 3.01 -31.77
C LEU A 287 9.60 2.14 -30.80
N LEU A 288 10.23 1.68 -29.71
CA LEU A 288 9.62 0.74 -28.77
C LEU A 288 9.00 1.41 -27.54
N GLY A 289 9.24 2.71 -27.34
CA GLY A 289 8.80 3.45 -26.16
C GLY A 289 9.63 3.13 -24.93
N LEU A 290 8.98 2.70 -23.84
CA LEU A 290 9.64 2.35 -22.57
C LEU A 290 9.89 0.83 -22.54
N THR A 291 11.15 0.42 -22.48
CA THR A 291 11.53 -1.01 -22.54
C THR A 291 11.94 -1.58 -21.19
N HIS A 292 12.51 -0.76 -20.30
CA HIS A 292 12.92 -1.15 -18.96
C HIS A 292 12.61 -0.03 -17.97
N PHE A 293 12.30 -0.41 -16.73
CA PHE A 293 12.12 0.50 -15.61
C PHE A 293 12.67 -0.14 -14.34
N PHE A 294 13.33 0.65 -13.51
CA PHE A 294 13.77 0.27 -12.18
C PHE A 294 13.75 1.49 -11.26
N GLY A 295 13.74 1.27 -9.95
CA GLY A 295 13.84 2.40 -9.03
C GLY A 295 13.98 2.00 -7.58
N ALA A 296 14.42 2.96 -6.78
CA ALA A 296 14.55 2.87 -5.34
C ALA A 296 14.17 4.24 -4.73
N GLU A 297 13.32 4.24 -3.71
CA GLU A 297 12.80 5.46 -3.07
C GLU A 297 13.50 5.79 -1.74
N THR A 298 14.44 4.94 -1.29
CA THR A 298 15.11 5.01 0.01
C THR A 298 16.62 4.79 -0.10
N LEU A 299 17.27 5.48 -1.03
CA LEU A 299 18.72 5.39 -1.23
C LEU A 299 19.48 6.33 -0.30
N ASP A 300 20.61 5.81 0.21
CA ASP A 300 21.63 6.63 0.84
C ASP A 300 22.26 7.58 -0.20
N LYS A 301 22.59 8.80 0.22
CA LYS A 301 23.25 9.81 -0.62
C LYS A 301 24.54 9.29 -1.28
N THR A 302 25.28 8.43 -0.60
CA THR A 302 26.54 7.83 -1.07
C THR A 302 26.34 6.86 -2.24
N LEU A 303 25.13 6.31 -2.40
CA LEU A 303 24.78 5.42 -3.52
C LEU A 303 24.29 6.19 -4.74
N LEU A 304 23.93 7.47 -4.58
CA LEU A 304 23.55 8.33 -5.69
C LEU A 304 24.79 8.90 -6.37
N PRO A 305 24.79 9.02 -7.71
CA PRO A 305 25.86 9.71 -8.41
C PRO A 305 26.06 11.13 -7.88
N GLN A 306 27.28 11.65 -7.93
CA GLN A 306 27.53 13.05 -7.58
C GLN A 306 26.89 13.97 -8.64
N ALA A 307 26.31 15.09 -8.21
CA ALA A 307 25.77 16.08 -9.13
C ALA A 307 26.89 16.77 -9.91
N ALA A 308 26.69 16.95 -11.21
CA ALA A 308 27.57 17.75 -12.07
C ALA A 308 26.80 18.93 -12.67
N PRO A 309 27.48 19.96 -13.20
CA PRO A 309 26.81 21.01 -13.96
C PRO A 309 26.13 20.43 -15.21
N LEU A 310 25.03 21.04 -15.64
CA LEU A 310 24.34 20.64 -16.87
C LEU A 310 25.30 20.55 -18.05
N GLY A 311 25.12 19.52 -18.89
CA GLY A 311 25.97 19.24 -20.04
C GLY A 311 27.33 18.60 -19.71
N HIS A 312 27.61 18.27 -18.44
CA HIS A 312 28.84 17.58 -18.07
C HIS A 312 28.61 16.07 -17.88
N PRO A 313 29.61 15.23 -18.21
CA PRO A 313 29.52 13.80 -17.97
C PRO A 313 29.67 13.47 -16.48
N VAL A 314 28.82 12.58 -16.00
CA VAL A 314 28.83 11.93 -14.69
C VAL A 314 29.16 10.46 -14.91
N THR A 315 30.14 9.94 -14.18
CA THR A 315 30.43 8.50 -14.19
C THR A 315 29.54 7.82 -13.16
N VAL A 316 28.73 6.86 -13.61
CA VAL A 316 27.89 6.02 -12.76
C VAL A 316 28.43 4.60 -12.73
N THR A 317 28.34 3.95 -11.58
CA THR A 317 28.67 2.53 -11.43
C THR A 317 27.37 1.75 -11.49
N MET A 318 27.28 0.82 -12.42
CA MET A 318 26.16 -0.09 -12.58
C MET A 318 26.29 -1.27 -11.61
N ASP A 319 25.21 -2.01 -11.37
CA ASP A 319 25.18 -3.15 -10.44
C ASP A 319 26.17 -4.27 -10.80
N ASN A 320 26.49 -4.39 -12.09
CA ASN A 320 27.48 -5.34 -12.60
C ASN A 320 28.95 -4.84 -12.46
N GLY A 321 29.17 -3.72 -11.76
CA GLY A 321 30.48 -3.10 -11.55
C GLY A 321 31.01 -2.32 -12.75
N HIS A 322 30.32 -2.32 -13.89
CA HIS A 322 30.72 -1.51 -15.04
C HIS A 322 30.45 -0.03 -14.78
N LYS A 323 31.37 0.81 -15.25
CA LYS A 323 31.21 2.26 -15.21
C LYS A 323 30.65 2.75 -16.54
N ALA A 324 29.59 3.56 -16.48
CA ALA A 324 29.02 4.22 -17.62
C ALA A 324 29.14 5.74 -17.47
N ALA A 325 29.39 6.43 -18.58
CA ALA A 325 29.30 7.89 -18.61
C ALA A 325 27.87 8.29 -19.00
N MET A 326 27.25 9.13 -18.18
CA MET A 326 25.95 9.74 -18.45
C MET A 326 26.07 11.25 -18.45
N LEU A 327 25.23 11.94 -19.20
CA LEU A 327 25.21 13.40 -19.28
C LEU A 327 24.22 13.96 -18.26
N GLU A 328 24.61 14.97 -17.50
CA GLU A 328 23.66 15.75 -16.71
C GLU A 328 22.78 16.59 -17.64
N VAL A 329 21.46 16.38 -17.58
CA VAL A 329 20.48 17.09 -18.41
C VAL A 329 19.42 17.76 -17.53
N PRO A 330 18.72 18.80 -18.03
CA PRO A 330 17.62 19.40 -17.28
C PRO A 330 16.59 18.34 -16.87
N PHE A 331 16.09 18.42 -15.64
CA PHE A 331 15.13 17.44 -15.13
C PHE A 331 13.86 17.36 -16.01
N ASP A 332 13.36 18.50 -16.48
CA ASP A 332 12.19 18.55 -17.37
C ASP A 332 12.45 17.88 -18.73
N PHE A 333 13.71 17.81 -19.19
CA PHE A 333 14.05 17.05 -20.38
C PHE A 333 13.91 15.54 -20.14
N GLY A 334 14.37 15.04 -18.98
CA GLY A 334 14.14 13.66 -18.57
C GLY A 334 12.64 13.31 -18.42
N ARG A 335 11.85 14.23 -17.86
CA ARG A 335 10.37 14.08 -17.78
C ARG A 335 9.71 14.06 -19.16
N TRP A 336 10.18 14.90 -20.07
CA TRP A 336 9.69 14.90 -21.45
C TRP A 336 9.98 13.58 -22.15
N LEU A 337 11.18 13.01 -21.98
CA LEU A 337 11.53 11.69 -22.52
C LEU A 337 10.62 10.59 -21.96
N LEU A 338 10.32 10.62 -20.65
CA LEU A 338 9.37 9.68 -20.05
C LEU A 338 7.97 9.82 -20.68
N ALA A 339 7.48 11.05 -20.84
CA ALA A 339 6.18 11.30 -21.46
C ALA A 339 6.14 10.83 -22.92
N ALA A 340 7.21 11.02 -23.68
CA ALA A 340 7.36 10.53 -25.05
C ALA A 340 7.39 8.99 -25.12
N ALA A 341 8.11 8.35 -24.20
CA ALA A 341 8.16 6.89 -24.11
C ALA A 341 6.78 6.29 -23.80
N LEU A 342 6.04 6.88 -22.85
CA LEU A 342 4.68 6.48 -22.50
C LEU A 342 3.68 6.75 -23.64
N ALA A 343 3.83 7.84 -24.37
CA ALA A 343 3.01 8.13 -25.56
C ALA A 343 3.19 7.12 -26.68
N THR A 344 4.41 6.60 -26.85
CA THR A 344 4.72 5.57 -27.85
C THR A 344 4.04 4.25 -27.49
N ARG A 345 4.10 3.84 -26.20
CA ARG A 345 3.42 2.64 -25.70
C ARG A 345 1.89 2.68 -25.90
N ARG A 346 1.27 3.86 -25.84
CA ARG A 346 -0.19 4.01 -26.04
C ARG A 346 -0.64 3.79 -27.49
N LYS A 347 0.28 3.84 -28.46
CA LYS A 347 -0.02 3.65 -29.88
C LYS A 347 0.16 2.20 -30.37
N LEU A 348 0.84 1.37 -29.58
CA LEU A 348 1.12 -0.04 -29.86
C LEU A 348 0.01 -0.91 -29.28
#